data_AF-A0A962BG04-F1
#
_entry.id   AF-A0A962BG04-F1
#
_cell.length_a   1.000
_cell.length_b   1.000
_cell.length_c   1.000
_cell.angle_alpha   90.00
_cell.angle_beta   90.00
_cell.angle_gamma   90.00
#
_symmetry.space_group_name_H-M   'P 1'
#
loop_
_entity.id
_entity.type
_entity.pdbx_description
1 polymer ?
#
loop_
_entity_poly.entity_id
_entity_poly.type
_entity_poly.pdbx_seq_one_letter_code
_entity_poly.pdbx_strand_id
1 'polypeptide(L)'
;WQADDDGVLNPANIELKPGAIIPKAVGSQGLKPLEMPGRFDISQIVLEDLRARIRHALLADKLGPVVGPKMTATEVLERSAEMALLLGATYGRLQAELLTPLIQRAYRILRRRGEVPDVALDGRYVELDYRAPLARAQGQRNVQNTLSWISSVLAMGPEASTAVNLPEAARFLGDALGVPSDLIREGIAEG
;
A
#
# COMPACT_ATOMS: atom_id res chain seq x y z
N TRP A 1 53.89 -9.43 18.73
CA TRP A 1 54.15 -9.70 20.17
C TRP A 1 54.73 -8.43 20.79
N GLN A 2 54.47 -8.14 22.07
CA GLN A 2 55.02 -6.96 22.74
C GLN A 2 56.00 -7.39 23.84
N ALA A 3 57.15 -6.74 23.95
CA ALA A 3 58.18 -7.07 24.93
C ALA A 3 58.59 -5.82 25.71
N ASP A 4 58.86 -5.97 27.01
CA ASP A 4 59.34 -4.87 27.83
C ASP A 4 60.78 -4.49 27.45
N ASP A 5 61.04 -3.21 27.24
CA ASP A 5 62.36 -2.64 26.92
C ASP A 5 62.66 -1.43 27.82
N ASP A 6 63.90 -1.34 28.30
CA ASP A 6 64.41 -0.34 29.26
C ASP A 6 65.12 0.85 28.56
N GLY A 7 65.07 0.88 27.22
CA GLY A 7 65.62 1.95 26.39
C GLY A 7 64.65 3.09 26.07
N VAL A 8 65.20 4.21 25.53
CA VAL A 8 64.40 5.33 25.00
C VAL A 8 63.63 4.87 23.76
N LEU A 9 62.34 4.59 23.93
CA LEU A 9 61.43 4.20 22.85
C LEU A 9 61.24 5.37 21.87
N ASN A 10 61.58 5.18 20.59
CA ASN A 10 61.22 6.12 19.52
C ASN A 10 59.98 5.60 18.75
N PRO A 11 58.78 6.16 18.98
CA PRO A 11 57.56 5.70 18.34
C PRO A 11 57.52 5.93 16.82
N ALA A 12 58.37 6.80 16.28
CA ALA A 12 58.43 7.08 14.84
C ALA A 12 59.07 5.95 14.00
N ASN A 13 59.83 5.06 14.63
CA ASN A 13 60.55 3.96 13.95
C ASN A 13 59.85 2.59 14.11
N ILE A 14 58.62 2.58 14.64
CA ILE A 14 57.88 1.33 14.84
C ILE A 14 57.17 0.95 13.54
N GLU A 15 57.58 -0.15 12.92
CA GLU A 15 56.90 -0.73 11.76
C GLU A 15 55.99 -1.90 12.15
N LEU A 16 54.71 -1.81 11.79
CA LEU A 16 53.72 -2.85 12.06
C LEU A 16 53.71 -3.90 10.94
N LYS A 17 54.62 -4.88 11.02
CA LYS A 17 54.69 -6.04 10.10
C LYS A 17 54.41 -7.36 10.83
N PRO A 18 53.84 -8.38 10.15
CA PRO A 18 53.62 -9.69 10.75
C PRO A 18 54.93 -10.28 11.31
N GLY A 19 54.90 -10.77 12.56
CA GLY A 19 56.07 -11.31 13.24
C GLY A 19 56.96 -10.29 13.97
N ALA A 20 56.70 -8.98 13.83
CA ALA A 20 57.46 -7.96 14.54
C ALA A 20 57.23 -8.02 16.07
N ILE A 21 58.30 -7.78 16.83
CA ILE A 21 58.27 -7.57 18.28
C ILE A 21 58.26 -6.07 18.52
N ILE A 22 57.20 -5.59 19.16
CA ILE A 22 57.03 -4.15 19.43
C ILE A 22 57.51 -3.90 20.87
N PRO A 23 58.56 -3.07 21.06
CA PRO A 23 59.02 -2.70 22.39
C PRO A 23 57.96 -1.83 23.07
N LYS A 24 57.65 -2.16 24.34
CA LYS A 24 56.85 -1.33 25.23
C LYS A 24 57.70 -0.97 26.44
N ALA A 25 57.51 0.22 26.99
CA ALA A 25 58.21 0.62 28.21
C ALA A 25 57.83 -0.31 29.39
N VAL A 26 58.77 -0.60 30.27
CA VAL A 26 58.55 -1.41 31.47
C VAL A 26 57.41 -0.79 32.31
N GLY A 27 56.36 -1.58 32.59
CA GLY A 27 55.15 -1.12 33.30
C GLY A 27 54.07 -0.46 32.43
N SER A 28 54.32 -0.27 31.14
CA SER A 28 53.30 0.17 30.19
C SER A 28 52.41 -1.00 29.76
N GLN A 29 51.13 -0.71 29.50
CA GLN A 29 50.21 -1.66 28.90
C GLN A 29 50.40 -1.80 27.38
N GLY A 30 51.35 -1.06 26.80
CA GLY A 30 51.72 -1.13 25.40
C GLY A 30 50.61 -0.60 24.47
N LEU A 31 50.66 -1.03 23.20
CA LEU A 31 49.61 -0.75 22.25
C LEU A 31 48.36 -1.56 22.61
N LYS A 32 47.26 -0.85 22.84
CA LYS A 32 45.93 -1.43 23.04
C LYS A 32 45.00 -1.03 21.90
N PRO A 33 44.05 -1.91 21.52
CA PRO A 33 42.91 -1.48 20.74
C PRO A 33 42.26 -0.27 21.39
N LEU A 34 41.89 0.72 20.58
CA LEU A 34 41.12 1.85 21.06
C LEU A 34 39.74 1.34 21.48
N GLU A 35 39.50 1.21 22.78
CA GLU A 35 38.16 0.94 23.30
C GLU A 35 37.33 2.21 23.11
N MET A 36 36.45 2.22 22.10
CA MET A 36 35.54 3.33 21.88
C MET A 36 34.54 3.38 23.04
N PRO A 37 34.56 4.40 23.91
CA PRO A 37 33.66 4.46 25.04
C PRO A 37 32.29 4.96 24.54
N GLY A 38 31.47 4.01 24.09
CA GLY A 38 30.03 4.18 23.92
C GLY A 38 29.52 4.34 22.49
N ARG A 39 28.31 3.79 22.32
CA ARG A 39 27.31 4.11 21.28
C ARG A 39 27.37 3.40 19.94
N PHE A 40 28.07 2.26 19.81
CA PHE A 40 27.87 1.42 18.62
C PHE A 40 26.43 0.89 18.57
N ASP A 41 25.87 0.50 19.72
CA ASP A 41 24.48 0.02 19.81
C ASP A 41 23.44 1.09 19.41
N ILE A 42 23.62 2.34 19.83
CA ILE A 42 22.71 3.44 19.47
C ILE A 42 22.77 3.71 17.96
N SER A 43 23.96 3.64 17.36
CA SER A 43 24.13 3.86 15.92
C SER A 43 23.45 2.75 15.12
N GLN A 44 23.50 1.50 15.57
CA GLN A 44 22.78 0.39 14.94
C GLN A 44 21.25 0.55 15.07
N ILE A 45 20.75 0.93 16.26
CA ILE A 45 19.31 1.17 16.47
C ILE A 45 18.79 2.28 15.54
N VAL A 46 19.53 3.38 15.39
CA VAL A 46 19.15 4.48 14.49
C VAL A 46 19.18 4.03 13.02
N LEU A 47 20.19 3.25 12.63
CA LEU A 47 20.28 2.70 11.27
C LEU A 47 19.14 1.72 10.97
N GLU A 48 18.73 0.90 11.95
CA GLU A 48 17.58 0.01 11.82
C GLU A 48 16.27 0.79 11.69
N ASP A 49 16.04 1.81 12.51
CA ASP A 49 14.85 2.68 12.41
C ASP A 49 14.78 3.40 11.06
N LEU A 50 15.91 3.95 10.58
CA LEU A 50 15.99 4.57 9.26
C LEU A 50 15.66 3.58 8.14
N ARG A 51 16.23 2.37 8.18
CA ARG A 51 15.95 1.33 7.19
C ARG A 51 14.49 0.89 7.26
N ALA A 52 13.91 0.75 8.44
CA ALA A 52 12.50 0.41 8.63
C ALA A 52 11.59 1.49 8.03
N ARG A 53 11.87 2.78 8.27
CA ARG A 53 11.13 3.91 7.69
C ARG A 53 11.23 3.95 6.17
N ILE A 54 12.41 3.72 5.60
CA ILE A 54 12.58 3.64 4.14
C ILE A 54 11.75 2.49 3.56
N ARG A 55 11.81 1.30 4.17
CA ARG A 55 11.02 0.15 3.74
C ARG A 55 9.52 0.43 3.81
N HIS A 56 9.06 1.06 4.89
CA HIS A 56 7.66 1.47 5.06
C HIS A 56 7.23 2.50 4.02
N ALA A 57 8.04 3.53 3.78
CA ALA A 57 7.76 4.56 2.78
C ALA A 57 7.72 3.99 1.35
N LEU A 58 8.56 2.99 1.06
CA LEU A 58 8.58 2.28 -0.21
C LEU A 58 7.61 1.09 -0.27
N LEU A 59 6.75 0.92 0.75
CA LEU A 59 5.74 -0.15 0.83
C LEU A 59 6.33 -1.57 0.76
N ALA A 60 7.63 -1.70 1.01
CA ALA A 60 8.38 -2.97 0.94
C ALA A 60 8.06 -3.91 2.10
N ASP A 61 7.40 -3.40 3.14
CA ASP A 61 6.80 -4.16 4.24
C ASP A 61 5.33 -4.55 3.96
N LYS A 62 4.62 -3.77 3.13
CA LYS A 62 3.20 -3.99 2.79
C LYS A 62 3.01 -5.03 1.70
N LEU A 63 3.96 -5.10 0.77
CA LEU A 63 4.15 -6.25 -0.10
C LEU A 63 4.75 -7.35 0.79
N GLY A 64 3.91 -8.02 1.59
CA GLY A 64 4.38 -9.06 2.50
C GLY A 64 5.25 -10.08 1.74
N PRO A 65 6.03 -10.93 2.43
CA PRO A 65 6.86 -11.92 1.76
C PRO A 65 6.04 -12.71 0.73
N VAL A 66 6.63 -12.95 -0.45
CA VAL A 66 6.11 -13.91 -1.43
C VAL A 66 6.28 -15.29 -0.79
N VAL A 67 5.40 -15.62 0.16
CA VAL A 67 5.42 -16.90 0.86
C VAL A 67 4.87 -17.94 -0.10
N GLY A 68 5.78 -18.52 -0.87
CA GLY A 68 5.54 -19.74 -1.65
C GLY A 68 4.92 -19.50 -3.04
N PRO A 69 5.25 -20.37 -4.02
CA PRO A 69 4.81 -20.24 -5.41
C PRO A 69 3.33 -20.59 -5.66
N LYS A 70 2.49 -20.74 -4.62
CA LYS A 70 1.08 -21.13 -4.76
C LYS A 70 0.18 -20.43 -3.75
N MET A 71 -0.16 -19.19 -4.06
CA MET A 71 -1.20 -18.44 -3.36
C MET A 71 -2.58 -18.89 -3.86
N THR A 72 -3.56 -19.10 -2.97
CA THR A 72 -4.92 -19.48 -3.39
C THR A 72 -5.69 -18.28 -3.94
N ALA A 73 -6.65 -18.48 -4.84
CA ALA A 73 -7.41 -17.38 -5.46
C ALA A 73 -8.10 -16.47 -4.43
N THR A 74 -8.60 -17.06 -3.34
CA THR A 74 -9.22 -16.32 -2.23
C THR A 74 -8.21 -15.49 -1.46
N GLU A 75 -7.04 -16.05 -1.18
CA GLU A 75 -5.96 -15.34 -0.51
C GLU A 75 -5.46 -14.16 -1.35
N VAL A 76 -5.38 -14.33 -2.69
CA VAL A 76 -4.99 -13.25 -3.61
C VAL A 76 -5.97 -12.08 -3.51
N LEU A 77 -7.27 -12.38 -3.46
CA LEU A 77 -8.32 -11.38 -3.33
C LEU A 77 -8.26 -10.65 -1.99
N GLU A 78 -8.15 -11.38 -0.87
CA GLU A 78 -8.07 -10.80 0.47
C GLU A 78 -6.83 -9.91 0.63
N ARG A 79 -5.66 -10.40 0.22
CA ARG A 79 -4.41 -9.64 0.30
C ARG A 79 -4.41 -8.42 -0.63
N SER A 80 -5.03 -8.54 -1.80
CA SER A 80 -5.22 -7.39 -2.70
C SER A 80 -6.17 -6.36 -2.10
N ALA A 81 -7.20 -6.78 -1.36
CA ALA A 81 -8.13 -5.89 -0.65
C ALA A 81 -7.44 -5.19 0.54
N GLU A 82 -6.63 -5.91 1.31
CA GLU A 82 -5.83 -5.35 2.40
C GLU A 82 -4.79 -4.33 1.89
N MET A 83 -4.06 -4.67 0.82
CA MET A 83 -3.15 -3.74 0.16
C MET A 83 -3.87 -2.52 -0.39
N ALA A 84 -5.02 -2.72 -1.02
CA ALA A 84 -5.86 -1.64 -1.51
C ALA A 84 -6.30 -0.68 -0.39
N LEU A 85 -6.66 -1.20 0.79
CA LEU A 85 -7.01 -0.40 1.97
C LEU A 85 -5.81 0.42 2.45
N LEU A 86 -4.63 -0.21 2.56
CA LEU A 86 -3.39 0.45 2.96
C LEU A 86 -2.96 1.54 1.95
N LEU A 87 -3.23 1.32 0.67
CA LEU A 87 -2.87 2.21 -0.43
C LEU A 87 -4.00 3.15 -0.83
N GLY A 88 -5.14 3.17 -0.13
CA GLY A 88 -6.37 3.82 -0.62
C GLY A 88 -6.18 5.26 -1.10
N ALA A 89 -5.41 6.06 -0.35
CA ALA A 89 -5.10 7.44 -0.72
C ALA A 89 -4.21 7.54 -1.98
N THR A 90 -3.16 6.72 -2.07
CA THR A 90 -2.29 6.68 -3.26
C THR A 90 -3.00 6.12 -4.49
N TYR A 91 -3.87 5.13 -4.28
CA TYR A 91 -4.65 4.48 -5.33
C TYR A 91 -5.67 5.45 -5.92
N GLY A 92 -6.40 6.20 -5.07
CA GLY A 92 -7.32 7.24 -5.54
C GLY A 92 -6.62 8.32 -6.38
N ARG A 93 -5.42 8.75 -5.98
CA ARG A 93 -4.61 9.69 -6.77
C ARG A 93 -4.15 9.09 -8.10
N LEU A 94 -3.65 7.85 -8.10
CA LEU A 94 -3.28 7.16 -9.34
C LEU A 94 -4.49 7.00 -10.28
N GLN A 95 -5.67 6.74 -9.73
CA GLN A 95 -6.90 6.63 -10.50
C GLN A 95 -7.27 7.96 -11.15
N ALA A 96 -7.26 9.06 -10.40
CA ALA A 96 -7.63 10.39 -10.91
C ALA A 96 -6.56 11.00 -11.84
N GLU A 97 -5.28 10.88 -11.48
CA GLU A 97 -4.17 11.58 -12.15
C GLU A 97 -3.52 10.77 -13.28
N LEU A 98 -3.66 9.44 -13.30
CA LEU A 98 -3.01 8.56 -14.30
C LEU A 98 -4.01 7.67 -15.05
N LEU A 99 -4.75 6.81 -14.36
CA LEU A 99 -5.58 5.80 -15.03
C LEU A 99 -6.74 6.43 -15.80
N THR A 100 -7.45 7.38 -15.19
CA THR A 100 -8.56 8.10 -15.85
C THR A 100 -8.10 8.80 -17.13
N PRO A 101 -7.09 9.67 -17.10
CA PRO A 101 -6.64 10.35 -18.32
C PRO A 101 -6.08 9.37 -19.36
N LEU A 102 -5.42 8.29 -18.94
CA LEU A 102 -4.89 7.26 -19.84
C LEU A 102 -6.00 6.50 -20.57
N ILE A 103 -7.02 6.03 -19.84
CA ILE A 103 -8.13 5.29 -20.44
C ILE A 103 -8.97 6.22 -21.34
N GLN A 104 -9.26 7.45 -20.89
CA GLN A 104 -9.93 8.44 -21.74
C GLN A 104 -9.17 8.73 -23.03
N ARG A 105 -7.83 8.77 -22.96
CA ARG A 105 -6.97 8.96 -24.14
C ARG A 105 -7.02 7.76 -25.07
N ALA A 106 -6.91 6.54 -24.52
CA ALA A 106 -6.99 5.29 -25.27
C ALA A 106 -8.35 5.16 -25.97
N TYR A 107 -9.44 5.41 -25.25
CA TYR A 107 -10.80 5.43 -25.79
C TYR A 107 -10.93 6.44 -26.94
N ARG A 108 -10.45 7.68 -26.78
CA ARG A 108 -10.45 8.67 -27.89
C ARG A 108 -9.65 8.23 -29.11
N ILE A 109 -8.61 7.40 -28.96
CA ILE A 109 -7.86 6.85 -30.08
C ILE A 109 -8.68 5.76 -30.78
N LEU A 110 -9.21 4.81 -30.01
CA LEU A 110 -10.03 3.71 -30.54
C LEU A 110 -11.31 4.23 -31.20
N ARG A 111 -11.96 5.23 -30.61
CA ARG A 111 -13.14 5.92 -31.15
C ARG A 111 -12.87 6.49 -32.54
N ARG A 112 -11.73 7.18 -32.72
CA ARG A 112 -11.33 7.73 -34.03
C ARG A 112 -10.99 6.65 -35.07
N ARG A 113 -10.72 5.41 -34.64
CA ARG A 113 -10.47 4.27 -35.52
C ARG A 113 -11.74 3.47 -35.84
N GLY A 114 -12.86 3.74 -35.16
CA GLY A 114 -14.09 2.97 -35.31
C GLY A 114 -14.09 1.60 -34.60
N GLU A 115 -13.11 1.33 -33.73
CA GLU A 115 -12.94 0.05 -33.02
C GLU A 115 -13.84 -0.08 -31.78
N VAL A 116 -14.39 1.05 -31.31
CA VAL A 116 -15.29 1.10 -30.15
C VAL A 116 -16.50 1.97 -30.49
N PRO A 117 -17.65 1.74 -29.82
CA PRO A 117 -18.86 2.54 -30.02
C PRO A 117 -18.60 4.04 -29.85
N ASP A 118 -19.28 4.85 -30.66
CA ASP A 118 -19.19 6.31 -30.64
C ASP A 118 -20.00 6.90 -29.48
N VAL A 119 -19.44 6.84 -28.27
CA VAL A 119 -20.08 7.35 -27.05
C VAL A 119 -19.19 8.38 -26.38
N ALA A 120 -19.79 9.35 -25.70
CA ALA A 120 -19.02 10.37 -24.99
C ALA A 120 -18.76 9.93 -23.54
N LEU A 121 -17.48 9.75 -23.18
CA LEU A 121 -17.03 9.49 -21.81
C LEU A 121 -17.02 10.80 -21.00
N ASP A 122 -18.20 11.38 -20.84
CA ASP A 122 -18.39 12.71 -20.23
C ASP A 122 -18.92 12.61 -18.78
N GLY A 123 -19.14 11.39 -18.27
CA GLY A 123 -19.72 11.14 -16.95
C GLY A 123 -21.22 11.44 -16.85
N ARG A 124 -21.87 11.85 -17.95
CA ARG A 124 -23.33 12.09 -18.00
C ARG A 124 -24.13 10.91 -18.54
N TYR A 125 -23.63 10.30 -19.61
CA TYR A 125 -24.28 9.15 -20.27
C TYR A 125 -23.48 7.86 -20.09
N VAL A 126 -22.16 7.96 -19.98
CA VAL A 126 -21.27 6.83 -19.71
C VAL A 126 -20.19 7.28 -18.73
N GLU A 127 -20.05 6.50 -17.66
CA GLU A 127 -19.03 6.66 -16.63
C GLU A 127 -18.04 5.49 -16.65
N LEU A 128 -16.81 5.77 -16.22
CA LEU A 128 -15.74 4.79 -16.15
C LEU A 128 -15.77 4.11 -14.77
N ASP A 129 -16.32 2.90 -14.73
CA ASP A 129 -16.37 2.08 -13.51
C ASP A 129 -15.05 1.31 -13.31
N TYR A 130 -14.38 1.56 -12.19
CA TYR A 130 -13.15 0.89 -11.80
C TYR A 130 -13.46 -0.31 -10.91
N ARG A 131 -13.53 -1.50 -11.48
CA ARG A 131 -13.76 -2.77 -10.75
C ARG A 131 -12.54 -3.27 -9.96
N ALA A 132 -11.85 -2.40 -9.26
CA ALA A 132 -10.73 -2.77 -8.39
C ALA A 132 -11.21 -3.37 -7.05
N PRO A 133 -10.40 -4.20 -6.36
CA PRO A 133 -10.73 -4.76 -5.04
C PRO A 133 -11.15 -3.71 -4.00
N LEU A 134 -10.54 -2.53 -4.00
CA LEU A 134 -10.94 -1.41 -3.13
C LEU A 134 -12.35 -0.91 -3.43
N ALA A 135 -12.67 -0.73 -4.72
CA ALA A 135 -13.97 -0.27 -5.16
C ALA A 135 -15.05 -1.29 -4.80
N ARG A 136 -14.74 -2.59 -4.88
CA ARG A 136 -15.63 -3.66 -4.37
C ARG A 136 -15.79 -3.60 -2.86
N ALA A 137 -14.72 -3.41 -2.08
CA ALA A 137 -14.79 -3.32 -0.63
C ALA A 137 -15.58 -2.07 -0.17
N GLN A 138 -15.39 -0.93 -0.83
CA GLN A 138 -16.16 0.29 -0.58
C GLN A 138 -17.63 0.13 -1.01
N GLY A 139 -17.87 -0.50 -2.17
CA GLY A 139 -19.20 -0.84 -2.66
C GLY A 139 -19.96 -1.72 -1.67
N GLN A 140 -19.31 -2.76 -1.11
CA GLN A 140 -19.92 -3.60 -0.08
C GLN A 140 -20.26 -2.85 1.21
N ARG A 141 -19.39 -1.94 1.66
CA ARG A 141 -19.71 -1.07 2.81
C ARG A 141 -20.91 -0.18 2.52
N ASN A 142 -20.97 0.41 1.34
CA ASN A 142 -22.09 1.26 0.92
C ASN A 142 -23.40 0.44 0.85
N VAL A 143 -23.37 -0.77 0.30
CA VAL A 143 -24.49 -1.72 0.29
C VAL A 143 -24.99 -2.01 1.71
N GLN A 144 -24.08 -2.36 2.62
CA GLN A 144 -24.44 -2.69 4.00
C GLN A 144 -25.06 -1.49 4.72
N ASN A 145 -24.50 -0.29 4.54
CA ASN A 145 -25.03 0.95 5.11
C ASN A 145 -26.44 1.26 4.58
N THR A 146 -26.64 1.14 3.27
CA THR A 146 -27.94 1.37 2.63
C THR A 146 -28.99 0.37 3.12
N LEU A 147 -28.66 -0.92 3.21
CA LEU A 147 -29.56 -1.94 3.74
C LEU A 147 -29.92 -1.68 5.22
N SER A 148 -28.94 -1.33 6.05
CA SER A 148 -29.17 -0.98 7.45
C SER A 148 -30.08 0.25 7.57
N TRP A 149 -29.85 1.30 6.79
CA TRP A 149 -30.69 2.50 6.77
C TRP A 149 -32.13 2.18 6.34
N ILE A 150 -32.33 1.46 5.23
CA ILE A 150 -33.67 1.05 4.76
C ILE A 150 -34.39 0.25 5.85
N SER A 151 -33.70 -0.72 6.46
CA SER A 151 -34.28 -1.55 7.53
C SER A 151 -34.71 -0.71 8.73
N SER A 152 -33.90 0.28 9.14
CA SER A 152 -34.25 1.21 10.22
C SER A 152 -35.44 2.09 9.87
N VAL A 153 -35.53 2.59 8.63
CA VAL A 153 -36.65 3.42 8.18
C VAL A 153 -37.96 2.63 8.12
N LEU A 154 -37.92 1.40 7.61
CA LEU A 154 -39.09 0.52 7.58
C LEU A 154 -39.57 0.15 9.00
N ALA A 155 -38.66 0.02 9.97
CA ALA A 155 -39.00 -0.27 11.36
C ALA A 155 -39.70 0.91 12.08
N MET A 156 -39.53 2.15 11.60
CA MET A 156 -40.21 3.33 12.15
C MET A 156 -41.68 3.43 11.74
N GLY A 157 -42.14 2.59 10.82
CA GLY A 157 -43.54 2.46 10.43
C GLY A 157 -43.88 3.09 9.06
N PRO A 158 -45.17 3.07 8.69
CA PRO A 158 -45.63 3.38 7.34
C PRO A 158 -45.44 4.84 6.92
N GLU A 159 -45.38 5.76 7.87
CA GLU A 159 -45.15 7.19 7.58
C GLU A 159 -43.70 7.44 7.18
N ALA A 160 -42.75 6.77 7.85
CA ALA A 160 -41.32 6.86 7.54
C ALA A 160 -40.94 6.12 6.25
N SER A 161 -41.64 5.04 5.90
CA SER A 161 -41.35 4.27 4.68
C SER A 161 -41.56 5.07 3.39
N THR A 162 -42.38 6.13 3.43
CA THR A 162 -42.56 7.06 2.30
C THR A 162 -41.27 7.82 1.93
N ALA A 163 -40.31 7.93 2.85
CA ALA A 163 -39.02 8.53 2.59
C ALA A 163 -38.07 7.62 1.78
N VAL A 164 -38.40 6.34 1.58
CA VAL A 164 -37.55 5.38 0.86
C VAL A 164 -38.05 5.17 -0.56
N ASN A 165 -37.23 5.53 -1.54
CA ASN A 165 -37.44 5.14 -2.93
C ASN A 165 -36.95 3.69 -3.13
N LEU A 166 -37.83 2.72 -2.86
CA LEU A 166 -37.53 1.29 -2.99
C LEU A 166 -37.07 0.88 -4.40
N PRO A 167 -37.68 1.36 -5.50
CA PRO A 167 -37.20 1.08 -6.85
C PRO A 167 -35.74 1.50 -7.08
N GLU A 168 -35.39 2.72 -6.70
CA GLU A 168 -34.04 3.26 -6.94
C GLU A 168 -33.00 2.64 -5.99
N ALA A 169 -33.40 2.35 -4.75
CA ALA A 169 -32.59 1.57 -3.82
C ALA A 169 -32.29 0.16 -4.36
N ALA A 170 -33.26 -0.51 -4.97
CA ALA A 170 -33.06 -1.83 -5.57
C ALA A 170 -32.09 -1.79 -6.76
N ARG A 171 -32.13 -0.72 -7.58
CA ARG A 171 -31.14 -0.52 -8.66
C ARG A 171 -29.74 -0.32 -8.10
N PHE A 172 -29.60 0.62 -7.17
CA PHE A 172 -28.33 0.90 -6.52
C PHE A 172 -27.70 -0.36 -5.90
N LEU A 173 -28.50 -1.16 -5.18
CA LEU A 173 -28.05 -2.42 -4.59
C LEU A 173 -27.67 -3.45 -5.66
N GLY A 174 -28.47 -3.56 -6.73
CA GLY A 174 -28.19 -4.44 -7.87
C GLY A 174 -26.86 -4.12 -8.55
N ASP A 175 -26.65 -2.85 -8.89
CA ASP A 175 -25.43 -2.37 -9.53
C ASP A 175 -24.20 -2.60 -8.62
N ALA A 176 -24.31 -2.27 -7.34
CA ALA A 176 -23.23 -2.43 -6.37
C ALA A 176 -22.90 -3.90 -6.07
N LEU A 177 -23.87 -4.82 -6.17
CA LEU A 177 -23.68 -6.26 -6.01
C LEU A 177 -23.29 -6.97 -7.32
N GLY A 178 -23.27 -6.26 -8.46
CA GLY A 178 -22.95 -6.82 -9.77
C GLY A 178 -24.06 -7.70 -10.33
N VAL A 179 -25.32 -7.44 -9.97
CA VAL A 179 -26.49 -8.07 -10.57
C VAL A 179 -26.56 -7.64 -12.04
N PRO A 180 -26.70 -8.57 -13.00
CA PRO A 180 -26.87 -8.22 -14.41
C PRO A 180 -28.00 -7.21 -14.61
N SER A 181 -27.75 -6.17 -15.41
CA SER A 181 -28.69 -5.08 -15.70
C SER A 181 -30.04 -5.58 -16.23
N ASP A 182 -30.03 -6.68 -16.99
CA ASP A 182 -31.23 -7.31 -17.54
C ASP A 182 -32.20 -7.83 -16.47
N LEU A 183 -31.73 -8.03 -15.23
CA LEU A 183 -32.53 -8.45 -14.08
C LEU A 183 -33.08 -7.24 -13.29
N ILE A 184 -32.64 -6.02 -13.60
CA ILE A 184 -33.03 -4.79 -12.93
C ILE A 184 -34.01 -4.04 -13.84
N ARG A 185 -35.21 -3.69 -13.32
CA ARG A 185 -36.17 -2.90 -14.10
C ARG A 185 -35.64 -1.48 -14.34
N GLU A 186 -35.32 -1.16 -15.59
CA GLU A 186 -35.19 0.21 -16.08
C GLU A 186 -36.58 0.84 -16.21
N GLY A 187 -36.92 1.79 -15.34
CA GLY A 187 -38.10 2.67 -15.40
C GLY A 187 -39.49 2.01 -15.48
N ILE A 188 -40.42 2.42 -14.61
CA ILE A 188 -41.84 2.22 -14.89
C ILE A 188 -42.21 3.19 -16.02
N ALA A 189 -42.75 2.67 -17.12
CA ALA A 189 -43.44 3.45 -18.12
C ALA A 189 -44.55 4.26 -17.43
N GLU A 190 -44.51 5.58 -17.55
CA GLU A 190 -45.65 6.43 -17.21
C GLU A 190 -46.88 5.94 -17.99
N GLY A 191 -47.93 5.59 -17.26
CA GLY A 191 -49.25 5.23 -17.75
C GLY A 191 -50.29 5.65 -16.73
#